data_AF-A0A944G1D9-F1
#
_entry.id   AF-A0A944G1D9-F1
#
_cell.length_a   1.000
_cell.length_b   1.000
_cell.length_c   1.000
_cell.angle_alpha   90.00
_cell.angle_beta   90.00
_cell.angle_gamma   90.00
#
_symmetry.space_group_name_H-M   'P 1'
#
loop_
_entity.id
_entity.type
_entity.pdbx_description
1 polymer ?
#
loop_
_entity_poly.entity_id
_entity_poly.type
_entity_poly.pdbx_seq_one_letter_code
_entity_poly.pdbx_strand_id
1 'polypeptide(L)'
;MSAPDGSPVGTESSIGQLFASATTELSALVHDEIALAKAQLRQDVKRGVTSGGAFSLAGVLLVFSLPMLNFALAYGIRTWSHWNLALCFLLSFAANVLVAVVLALIGVVFAKKAKKGKGPQKVAASVKQSAGVLQNAKPHPRPELAQDRSPAAVEAVARSSS
;
A
#
# COMPACT_ATOMS: atom_id res chain seq x y z
N MET A 1 54.79 -43.61 -24.50
CA MET A 1 54.30 -43.89 -23.13
C MET A 1 54.09 -42.54 -22.45
N SER A 2 52.81 -42.21 -22.18
CA SER A 2 52.19 -41.27 -21.19
C SER A 2 52.83 -39.88 -20.92
N ALA A 3 52.09 -38.77 -20.78
CA ALA A 3 50.72 -38.59 -20.33
C ALA A 3 50.07 -37.30 -20.89
N PRO A 4 48.72 -37.20 -20.93
CA PRO A 4 47.99 -35.95 -21.17
C PRO A 4 47.69 -35.23 -19.84
N ASP A 5 47.89 -33.92 -19.80
CA ASP A 5 47.48 -33.08 -18.67
C ASP A 5 45.95 -32.95 -18.64
N GLY A 6 45.38 -33.46 -17.54
CA GLY A 6 43.96 -33.41 -17.23
C GLY A 6 43.51 -31.98 -16.96
N SER A 7 42.70 -31.46 -17.86
CA SER A 7 41.76 -30.39 -17.53
C SER A 7 40.74 -30.98 -16.53
N PRO A 8 40.54 -30.39 -15.34
CA PRO A 8 39.50 -30.86 -14.43
C PRO A 8 38.14 -30.46 -15.01
N VAL A 9 37.58 -31.34 -15.84
CA VAL A 9 36.15 -31.41 -16.13
C VAL A 9 35.51 -32.10 -14.93
N GLY A 10 34.62 -31.40 -14.23
CA GLY A 10 33.77 -31.97 -13.19
C GLY A 10 34.17 -31.62 -11.77
N THR A 11 34.09 -30.33 -11.41
CA THR A 11 33.80 -30.00 -10.01
C THR A 11 32.36 -30.38 -9.77
N GLU A 12 32.13 -31.55 -9.18
CA GLU A 12 30.87 -31.84 -8.50
C GLU A 12 30.73 -30.79 -7.40
N SER A 13 30.03 -29.69 -7.69
CA SER A 13 29.73 -28.70 -6.66
C SER A 13 29.02 -29.45 -5.55
N SER A 14 29.67 -29.48 -4.38
CA SER A 14 29.11 -30.05 -3.16
C SER A 14 27.66 -29.60 -3.02
N ILE A 15 26.76 -30.48 -2.57
CA ILE A 15 25.35 -30.14 -2.33
C ILE A 15 25.21 -28.84 -1.50
N GLY A 16 26.19 -28.56 -0.62
CA GLY A 16 26.29 -27.30 0.12
C GLY A 16 26.58 -26.07 -0.74
N GLN A 17 27.40 -26.17 -1.80
CA GLN A 17 27.64 -25.09 -2.76
C GLN A 17 26.42 -24.84 -3.65
N LEU A 18 25.69 -25.89 -4.07
CA LEU A 18 24.48 -25.71 -4.89
C LEU A 18 23.36 -25.03 -4.09
N PHE A 19 23.18 -25.43 -2.82
CA PHE A 19 22.23 -24.77 -1.92
C PHE A 19 22.63 -23.33 -1.60
N ALA A 20 23.93 -23.06 -1.40
CA ALA A 20 24.44 -21.70 -1.19
C ALA A 20 24.24 -20.80 -2.42
N SER A 21 24.48 -21.30 -3.63
CA SER A 21 24.23 -20.56 -4.87
C SER A 21 22.73 -20.33 -5.10
N ALA A 22 21.88 -21.34 -4.91
CA ALA A 22 20.43 -21.19 -5.04
C ALA A 22 19.85 -20.19 -4.02
N THR A 23 20.36 -20.21 -2.78
CA THR A 23 19.96 -19.24 -1.75
C THR A 23 20.40 -17.83 -2.12
N THR A 24 21.60 -17.68 -2.69
CA THR A 24 22.10 -16.38 -3.17
C THR A 24 21.24 -15.83 -4.31
N GLU A 25 20.85 -16.66 -5.29
CA GLU A 25 19.98 -16.23 -6.39
C GLU A 25 18.56 -15.85 -5.92
N LEU A 26 17.99 -16.61 -4.99
CA LEU A 26 16.72 -16.24 -4.37
C LEU A 26 16.82 -14.91 -3.59
N SER A 27 17.93 -14.69 -2.89
CA SER A 27 18.17 -13.44 -2.17
C SER A 27 18.29 -12.24 -3.14
N ALA A 28 18.93 -12.44 -4.30
CA ALA A 28 19.02 -11.44 -5.35
C ALA A 28 17.65 -11.14 -5.99
N LEU A 29 16.83 -12.16 -6.26
CA LEU A 29 15.48 -12.01 -6.80
C LEU A 29 14.56 -11.25 -5.83
N VAL A 30 14.59 -11.59 -4.55
CA VAL A 30 13.82 -10.88 -3.52
C VAL A 30 14.23 -9.41 -3.42
N HIS A 31 15.53 -9.12 -3.54
CA HIS A 31 16.00 -7.74 -3.54
C HIS A 31 15.47 -6.94 -4.74
N ASP A 32 15.41 -7.57 -5.92
CA ASP A 32 14.89 -6.95 -7.13
C ASP A 32 13.37 -6.72 -7.05
N GLU A 33 12.62 -7.69 -6.52
CA GLU A 33 11.17 -7.55 -6.29
C GLU A 33 10.85 -6.41 -5.31
N ILE A 34 11.67 -6.26 -4.26
CA ILE A 34 11.57 -5.14 -3.30
C ILE A 34 11.92 -3.82 -3.98
N ALA A 35 12.97 -3.79 -4.82
CA ALA A 35 13.36 -2.60 -5.55
C ALA A 35 12.24 -2.14 -6.50
N LEU A 36 11.59 -3.10 -7.19
CA LEU A 36 10.47 -2.85 -8.07
C LEU A 36 9.22 -2.37 -7.31
N ALA A 37 8.84 -3.06 -6.22
CA ALA A 37 7.74 -2.63 -5.36
C ALA A 37 7.97 -1.21 -4.79
N LYS A 38 9.21 -0.88 -4.44
CA LYS A 38 9.60 0.46 -3.97
C LYS A 38 9.51 1.50 -5.09
N ALA A 39 9.87 1.15 -6.32
CA ALA A 39 9.69 2.03 -7.48
C ALA A 39 8.21 2.29 -7.76
N GLN A 40 7.37 1.26 -7.70
CA GLN A 40 5.92 1.38 -7.88
C GLN A 40 5.29 2.23 -6.77
N LEU A 41 5.66 2.01 -5.52
CA LEU A 41 5.20 2.82 -4.40
C LEU A 41 5.61 4.30 -4.56
N ARG A 42 6.85 4.58 -4.99
CA ARG A 42 7.28 5.95 -5.29
C ARG A 42 6.48 6.57 -6.43
N GLN A 43 6.17 5.80 -7.46
CA GLN A 43 5.36 6.25 -8.58
C GLN A 43 3.90 6.53 -8.17
N ASP A 44 3.33 5.69 -7.31
CA ASP A 44 1.99 5.89 -6.74
C ASP A 44 1.94 7.10 -5.80
N VAL A 45 2.96 7.29 -4.96
CA VAL A 45 3.08 8.49 -4.13
C VAL A 45 3.23 9.73 -5.02
N LYS A 46 4.07 9.69 -6.05
CA LYS A 46 4.24 10.81 -6.97
C LYS A 46 2.92 11.15 -7.65
N ARG A 47 2.22 10.16 -8.20
CA ARG A 47 0.89 10.33 -8.82
C ARG A 47 -0.14 10.86 -7.83
N GLY A 48 -0.17 10.32 -6.61
CA GLY A 48 -1.04 10.76 -5.53
C GLY A 48 -0.77 12.20 -5.09
N VAL A 49 0.50 12.60 -4.99
CA VAL A 49 0.91 13.98 -4.64
C VAL A 49 0.58 14.94 -5.76
N THR A 50 0.88 14.60 -7.02
CA THR A 50 0.60 15.51 -8.15
C THR A 50 -0.91 15.72 -8.32
N SER A 51 -1.69 14.64 -8.26
CA SER A 51 -3.16 14.74 -8.37
C SER A 51 -3.78 15.38 -7.13
N GLY A 52 -3.41 14.95 -5.94
CA GLY A 52 -3.96 15.47 -4.68
C GLY A 52 -3.57 16.94 -4.43
N GLY A 53 -2.34 17.32 -4.76
CA GLY A 53 -1.87 18.70 -4.67
C GLY A 53 -2.60 19.63 -5.63
N ALA A 54 -2.72 19.23 -6.91
CA ALA A 54 -3.47 20.01 -7.90
C ALA A 54 -4.95 20.15 -7.52
N PHE A 55 -5.59 19.07 -7.03
CA PHE A 55 -6.98 19.13 -6.55
C PHE A 55 -7.16 20.05 -5.34
N SER A 56 -6.20 20.04 -4.41
CA SER A 56 -6.24 20.91 -3.23
C SER A 56 -6.17 22.39 -3.64
N LEU A 57 -5.23 22.73 -4.53
CA LEU A 57 -5.09 24.09 -5.05
C LEU A 57 -6.31 24.53 -5.86
N ALA A 58 -6.84 23.66 -6.72
CA ALA A 58 -8.06 23.92 -7.47
C ALA A 58 -9.25 24.16 -6.53
N GLY A 59 -9.39 23.38 -5.45
CA GLY A 59 -10.41 23.58 -4.43
C GLY A 59 -10.30 24.95 -3.75
N VAL A 60 -9.08 25.35 -3.36
CA VAL A 60 -8.82 26.68 -2.76
C VAL A 60 -9.18 27.80 -3.73
N LEU A 61 -8.76 27.70 -5.00
CA LEU A 61 -9.07 28.70 -6.02
C LEU A 61 -10.58 28.79 -6.30
N LEU A 62 -11.30 27.67 -6.28
CA LEU A 62 -12.75 27.63 -6.46
C LEU A 62 -13.45 28.34 -5.30
N VAL A 63 -13.04 28.07 -4.06
CA VAL A 63 -13.56 28.78 -2.88
C VAL A 63 -13.25 30.28 -2.94
N PHE A 64 -12.03 30.65 -3.34
CA PHE A 64 -11.63 32.05 -3.50
C PHE A 64 -12.41 32.77 -4.61
N SER A 65 -12.87 32.04 -5.63
CA SER A 65 -13.67 32.58 -6.74
C SER A 65 -15.16 32.77 -6.38
N LEU A 66 -15.68 32.12 -5.32
CA LEU A 66 -17.10 32.18 -4.94
C LEU A 66 -17.69 33.58 -4.81
N PRO A 67 -17.02 34.57 -4.20
CA PRO A 67 -17.56 35.93 -4.13
C PRO A 67 -17.77 36.52 -5.52
N MET A 68 -16.77 36.38 -6.41
CA MET A 68 -16.83 36.88 -7.78
C MET A 68 -17.93 36.19 -8.59
N LEU A 69 -18.08 34.87 -8.43
CA LEU A 69 -19.17 34.10 -9.04
C LEU A 69 -20.54 34.57 -8.55
N ASN A 70 -20.67 34.91 -7.27
CA ASN A 70 -21.92 35.43 -6.71
C ASN A 70 -22.30 36.79 -7.29
N PHE A 71 -21.32 37.70 -7.44
CA PHE A 71 -21.52 38.97 -8.15
C PHE A 71 -21.97 38.72 -9.59
N ALA A 72 -21.28 37.86 -10.34
CA ALA A 72 -21.62 37.55 -11.72
C ALA A 72 -23.06 37.02 -11.86
N LEU A 73 -23.46 36.08 -11.00
CA LEU A 73 -24.83 35.56 -10.95
C LEU A 73 -25.84 36.63 -10.56
N ALA A 74 -25.56 37.46 -9.56
CA ALA A 74 -26.49 38.47 -9.07
C ALA A 74 -26.75 39.53 -10.15
N TYR A 75 -25.71 39.98 -10.85
CA TYR A 75 -25.87 40.88 -11.99
C TYR A 75 -26.59 40.19 -13.16
N GLY A 76 -26.27 38.93 -13.47
CA GLY A 76 -26.94 38.16 -14.51
C GLY A 76 -28.44 37.96 -14.25
N ILE A 77 -28.85 37.70 -13.01
CA ILE A 77 -30.27 37.58 -12.64
C ILE A 77 -30.96 38.95 -12.74
N ARG A 78 -30.26 40.02 -12.34
CA ARG A 78 -30.81 41.37 -12.40
C ARG A 78 -31.07 41.85 -13.83
N THR A 79 -30.27 41.45 -14.82
CA THR A 79 -30.51 41.87 -16.22
C THR A 79 -31.83 41.32 -16.79
N TRP A 80 -32.31 40.19 -16.30
CA TRP A 80 -33.56 39.57 -16.77
C TRP A 80 -34.77 39.97 -15.92
N SER A 81 -34.58 40.20 -14.62
CA SER A 81 -35.69 40.27 -13.66
C SER A 81 -36.03 41.67 -13.15
N HIS A 82 -35.15 42.68 -13.33
CA HIS A 82 -35.27 44.03 -12.74
C HIS A 82 -35.57 44.07 -11.22
N TRP A 83 -35.40 42.94 -10.52
CA TRP A 83 -35.68 42.80 -9.10
C TRP A 83 -34.68 43.56 -8.22
N ASN A 84 -35.03 43.68 -6.93
CA ASN A 84 -34.15 44.25 -5.94
C ASN A 84 -32.81 43.49 -5.89
N LEU A 85 -31.70 44.23 -5.81
CA LEU A 85 -30.35 43.67 -5.82
C LEU A 85 -30.14 42.66 -4.69
N ALA A 86 -30.74 42.92 -3.52
CA ALA A 86 -30.66 42.02 -2.37
C ALA A 86 -31.25 40.63 -2.66
N LEU A 87 -32.39 40.56 -3.36
CA LEU A 87 -33.01 39.29 -3.74
C LEU A 87 -32.14 38.53 -4.75
N CYS A 88 -31.49 39.25 -5.67
CA CYS A 88 -30.59 38.64 -6.65
C CYS A 88 -29.37 38.00 -5.97
N PHE A 89 -28.75 38.69 -5.01
CA PHE A 89 -27.65 38.12 -4.21
C PHE A 89 -28.08 36.91 -3.38
N LEU A 90 -29.27 36.97 -2.77
CA LEU A 90 -29.81 35.86 -2.00
C LEU A 90 -30.05 34.62 -2.88
N LEU A 91 -30.57 34.83 -4.09
CA LEU A 91 -30.82 33.75 -5.06
C LEU A 91 -29.50 33.16 -5.60
N SER A 92 -28.51 34.01 -5.92
CA SER A 92 -27.17 33.58 -6.30
C SER A 92 -26.50 32.75 -5.20
N PHE A 93 -26.65 33.17 -3.95
CA PHE A 93 -26.15 32.41 -2.80
C PHE A 93 -26.87 31.07 -2.68
N ALA A 94 -28.20 31.05 -2.75
CA ALA A 94 -28.98 29.81 -2.72
C ALA A 94 -28.59 28.85 -3.84
N ALA A 95 -28.35 29.35 -5.06
CA ALA A 95 -27.88 28.55 -6.19
C ALA A 95 -26.49 27.93 -5.91
N ASN A 96 -25.54 28.71 -5.38
CA ASN A 96 -24.22 28.20 -5.00
C ASN A 96 -24.31 27.14 -3.88
N VAL A 97 -25.17 27.34 -2.89
CA VAL A 97 -25.41 26.34 -1.82
C VAL A 97 -25.98 25.05 -2.42
N LEU A 98 -26.93 25.15 -3.34
CA LEU A 98 -27.53 23.98 -3.99
C LEU A 98 -26.49 23.19 -4.79
N VAL A 99 -25.64 23.87 -5.56
CA VAL A 99 -24.49 23.26 -6.25
C VAL A 99 -23.53 22.61 -5.24
N ALA A 100 -23.20 23.28 -4.15
CA ALA A 100 -22.31 22.74 -3.11
C ALA A 100 -22.89 21.47 -2.47
N VAL A 101 -24.19 21.41 -2.21
CA VAL A 101 -24.88 20.22 -1.70
C VAL A 101 -24.79 19.06 -2.70
N VAL A 102 -25.04 19.32 -3.98
CA VAL A 102 -24.93 18.29 -5.03
C VAL A 102 -23.50 17.75 -5.13
N LEU A 103 -22.49 18.62 -5.14
CA LEU A 103 -21.09 18.22 -5.16
C LEU A 103 -20.71 17.41 -3.90
N ALA A 104 -21.19 17.82 -2.72
CA ALA A 104 -20.97 17.09 -1.48
C ALA A 104 -21.60 15.69 -1.52
N LEU A 105 -22.83 15.56 -2.04
CA LEU A 105 -23.49 14.26 -2.21
C LEU A 105 -22.71 13.35 -3.16
N ILE A 106 -22.25 13.87 -4.31
CA ILE A 106 -21.40 13.13 -5.26
C ILE A 106 -20.11 12.68 -4.57
N GLY A 107 -19.44 13.58 -3.84
CA GLY A 107 -18.23 13.27 -3.08
C GLY A 107 -18.47 12.17 -2.04
N VAL A 108 -19.58 12.22 -1.31
CA VAL A 108 -19.96 11.19 -0.34
C VAL A 108 -20.25 9.86 -1.03
N VAL A 109 -20.95 9.85 -2.17
CA VAL A 109 -21.22 8.62 -2.94
C VAL A 109 -19.92 8.00 -3.45
N PHE A 110 -19.00 8.81 -3.99
CA PHE A 110 -17.68 8.36 -4.42
C PHE A 110 -16.85 7.82 -3.26
N ALA A 111 -16.84 8.53 -2.13
CA ALA A 111 -16.14 8.10 -0.93
C ALA A 111 -16.73 6.80 -0.38
N LYS A 112 -18.06 6.64 -0.38
CA LYS A 112 -18.73 5.38 0.00
C LYS A 112 -18.36 4.25 -0.96
N LYS A 113 -18.30 4.51 -2.28
CA LYS A 113 -17.89 3.53 -3.30
C LYS A 113 -16.43 3.11 -3.12
N ALA A 114 -15.55 4.07 -2.85
CA ALA A 114 -14.14 3.82 -2.53
C ALA A 114 -13.96 3.05 -1.21
N LYS A 115 -14.79 3.33 -0.19
CA LYS A 115 -14.80 2.57 1.08
C LYS A 115 -15.37 1.15 0.91
N LYS A 116 -16.36 0.96 0.04
CA LYS A 116 -16.92 -0.37 -0.29
C LYS A 116 -15.91 -1.21 -1.08
N GLY A 117 -15.11 -0.56 -1.93
CA GLY A 117 -13.88 -1.08 -2.52
C GLY A 117 -12.77 -1.21 -1.47
N LYS A 118 -12.90 -2.19 -0.58
CA LYS A 118 -11.98 -2.53 0.53
C LYS A 118 -10.53 -2.91 0.12
N GLY A 119 -9.95 -2.31 -0.92
CA GLY A 119 -8.57 -2.59 -1.35
C GLY A 119 -7.54 -1.86 -0.49
N PRO A 120 -7.46 -0.52 -0.51
CA PRO A 120 -6.36 0.21 0.13
C PRO A 120 -6.39 0.18 1.66
N GLN A 121 -7.60 0.22 2.25
CA GLN A 121 -7.77 0.30 3.70
C GLN A 121 -7.61 -1.04 4.40
N LYS A 122 -7.93 -2.17 3.73
CA LYS A 122 -7.64 -3.51 4.24
C LYS A 122 -6.14 -3.81 4.22
N VAL A 123 -5.43 -3.41 3.17
CA VAL A 123 -3.98 -3.62 3.09
C VAL A 123 -3.27 -2.83 4.19
N ALA A 124 -3.64 -1.57 4.42
CA ALA A 124 -3.09 -0.78 5.54
C ALA A 124 -3.46 -1.35 6.92
N ALA A 125 -4.68 -1.86 7.10
CA ALA A 125 -5.12 -2.49 8.35
C ALA A 125 -4.42 -3.84 8.59
N SER A 126 -4.27 -4.68 7.57
CA SER A 126 -3.55 -5.96 7.66
C SER A 126 -2.06 -5.75 7.95
N VAL A 127 -1.41 -4.72 7.39
CA VAL A 127 -0.01 -4.40 7.73
C VAL A 127 0.13 -3.95 9.19
N LYS A 128 -0.79 -3.10 9.68
CA LYS A 128 -0.79 -2.70 11.10
C LYS A 128 -1.09 -3.86 12.04
N GLN A 129 -1.98 -4.78 11.64
CA GLN A 129 -2.30 -5.96 12.42
C GLN A 129 -1.14 -6.95 12.45
N SER A 130 -0.45 -7.18 11.32
CA SER A 130 0.76 -8.00 11.26
C SER A 130 1.91 -7.42 12.07
N ALA A 131 2.14 -6.10 12.03
CA ALA A 131 3.10 -5.43 12.91
C ALA A 131 2.70 -5.58 14.39
N GLY A 132 1.40 -5.53 14.69
CA GLY A 132 0.84 -5.74 16.02
C GLY A 132 1.04 -7.15 16.57
N VAL A 133 1.06 -8.17 15.72
CA VAL A 133 1.30 -9.56 16.11
C VAL A 133 2.80 -9.82 16.29
N LEU A 134 3.64 -9.26 15.42
CA LEU A 134 5.09 -9.39 15.49
C LEU A 134 5.71 -8.66 16.69
N GLN A 135 5.17 -7.49 17.08
CA GLN A 135 5.62 -6.79 18.30
C GLN A 135 5.18 -7.47 19.60
N ASN A 136 4.11 -8.28 19.56
CA ASN A 136 3.63 -9.05 20.72
C ASN A 136 4.26 -10.45 20.81
N ALA A 137 4.92 -10.93 19.75
CA ALA A 137 5.71 -12.14 19.78
C ALA A 137 7.05 -11.87 20.50
N LYS A 138 7.02 -11.91 21.84
CA LYS A 138 8.22 -11.90 22.67
C LYS A 138 9.09 -13.11 22.28
N PRO A 139 10.41 -12.96 22.02
CA PRO A 139 11.28 -14.10 21.76
C PRO A 139 11.24 -15.05 22.95
N HIS A 140 10.67 -16.25 22.76
CA HIS A 140 10.70 -17.26 23.80
C HIS A 140 12.16 -17.71 23.98
N PRO A 141 12.72 -17.60 25.20
CA PRO A 141 13.98 -18.26 25.52
C PRO A 141 13.78 -19.75 25.29
N ARG A 142 14.59 -20.33 24.40
CA ARG A 142 14.68 -21.79 24.26
C ARG A 142 15.04 -22.34 25.65
N PRO A 143 14.26 -23.24 26.24
CA PRO A 143 14.68 -23.92 27.46
C PRO A 143 15.97 -24.67 27.14
N GLU A 144 17.06 -24.27 27.78
CA GLU A 144 18.29 -25.04 27.79
C GLU A 144 18.01 -26.36 28.53
N LEU A 145 18.22 -27.47 27.81
CA LEU A 145 18.55 -28.81 28.28
C LEU A 145 17.59 -29.52 29.26
N ALA A 146 16.90 -30.55 28.74
CA ALA A 146 16.76 -31.80 29.47
C ALA A 146 17.75 -32.81 28.88
N GLN A 147 18.95 -32.79 29.44
CA GLN A 147 19.99 -33.80 29.32
C GLN A 147 19.50 -35.08 30.01
N ASP A 148 18.54 -35.80 29.41
CA ASP A 148 18.16 -37.13 29.92
C ASP A 148 17.60 -38.04 28.80
N ARG A 149 18.30 -38.09 27.67
CA ARG A 149 18.08 -39.17 26.70
C ARG A 149 18.82 -40.41 27.23
N SER A 150 18.22 -41.06 28.22
CA SER A 150 18.66 -42.37 28.71
C SER A 150 18.74 -43.38 27.53
N PRO A 151 19.82 -44.17 27.41
CA PRO A 151 20.09 -45.03 26.26
C PRO A 151 19.09 -46.18 26.05
N ALA A 152 18.12 -46.37 26.95
CA ALA A 152 17.12 -47.44 26.84
C ALA A 152 16.12 -47.23 25.68
N ALA A 153 15.85 -45.98 25.27
CA ALA A 153 14.86 -45.69 24.22
C ALA A 153 15.37 -45.97 22.80
N VAL A 154 16.69 -46.01 22.60
CA VAL A 154 17.30 -46.27 21.29
C VAL A 154 17.36 -47.78 20.98
N GLU A 155 17.42 -48.63 22.01
CA GLU A 155 17.47 -50.09 21.85
C GLU A 155 16.09 -50.72 21.61
N ALA A 156 15.02 -50.11 22.13
CA ALA A 156 13.64 -50.58 21.91
C ALA A 156 13.16 -50.40 20.45
N VAL A 157 13.69 -49.41 19.73
CA VAL A 157 13.35 -49.15 18.31
C VAL A 157 14.09 -50.09 17.36
N ALA A 158 15.25 -50.64 17.75
CA ALA A 158 16.03 -51.56 16.92
C ALA A 158 15.50 -53.00 16.94
N ARG A 159 14.73 -53.39 17.97
CA ARG A 159 14.26 -54.77 18.16
C ARG A 159 12.89 -55.08 17.55
N SER A 160 12.21 -54.08 16.98
CA SER A 160 10.87 -54.21 16.37
C SER A 160 10.89 -54.34 14.83
N SER A 161 12.06 -54.48 14.22
CA SER A 161 12.24 -54.55 12.76
C SER A 161 12.93 -55.84 12.29
N SER A 162 12.73 -56.95 12.98
CA SER A 162 13.19 -58.27 12.54
C SER A 162 12.05 -59.27 12.59
#